data_AF-A0A653VYM3-F1
#
_entry.id   AF-A0A653VYM3-F1
#
_cell.length_a   1.000
_cell.length_b   1.000
_cell.length_c   1.000
_cell.angle_alpha   90.00
_cell.angle_beta   90.00
_cell.angle_gamma   90.00
#
_symmetry.space_group_name_H-M   'P 1'
#
loop_
_entity.id
_entity.type
_entity.pdbx_description
1 polymer ?
#
loop_
_entity_poly.entity_id
_entity_poly.type
_entity_poly.pdbx_seq_one_letter_code
_entity_poly.pdbx_strand_id
1 'polypeptide(L)'
;MCGACPGGTTVSHTTATLNRLGRKRQALAELRRGLAPGCSLTLMGDGWTLRRRTGRQDVFADVEQLLDSLDSPEAGTSADWTGAETPRALVRRLLTRAR
;
A
#
# COMPACT_ATOMS: atom_id res chain seq x y z
N MET A 1 -17.72 13.48 -16.75
CA MET A 1 -17.31 14.18 -15.53
C MET A 1 -18.26 13.73 -14.42
N CYS A 2 -17.88 12.76 -13.60
CA CYS A 2 -18.63 12.41 -12.38
C CYS A 2 -17.88 13.10 -11.25
N GLY A 3 -18.43 14.10 -10.55
CA GLY A 3 -19.72 14.05 -9.89
C GLY A 3 -19.41 13.78 -8.42
N ALA A 4 -19.09 14.85 -7.69
CA ALA A 4 -18.66 14.83 -6.31
C ALA A 4 -19.67 14.09 -5.41
N CYS A 5 -19.22 13.02 -4.77
CA CYS A 5 -19.90 12.46 -3.60
C CYS A 5 -19.42 13.22 -2.36
N PRO A 6 -20.29 13.97 -1.66
CA PRO A 6 -19.91 14.65 -0.42
C PRO A 6 -19.90 13.62 0.71
N GLY A 7 -18.71 13.17 1.12
CA GLY A 7 -18.55 12.30 2.31
C GLY A 7 -17.60 11.12 2.14
N GLY A 8 -17.13 10.83 0.92
CA GLY A 8 -16.08 9.83 0.72
C GLY A 8 -14.71 10.48 0.77
N THR A 9 -13.84 10.08 1.70
CA THR A 9 -12.40 10.35 1.61
C THR A 9 -11.96 10.09 0.17
N THR A 10 -11.44 11.11 -0.51
CA THR A 10 -11.01 10.96 -1.92
C THR A 10 -9.82 10.00 -1.93
N VAL A 11 -10.10 8.75 -2.26
CA VAL A 11 -9.09 7.72 -2.44
C VAL A 11 -8.59 7.74 -3.90
N SER A 12 -7.34 7.36 -4.08
CA SER A 12 -6.72 7.21 -5.38
C SER A 12 -7.45 6.19 -6.24
N HIS A 13 -7.29 6.32 -7.56
CA HIS A 13 -7.82 5.36 -8.51
C HIS A 13 -7.33 3.92 -8.22
N THR A 14 -6.09 3.76 -7.76
CA THR A 14 -5.52 2.46 -7.36
C THR A 14 -6.25 1.87 -6.17
N THR A 15 -6.46 2.64 -5.10
CA THR A 15 -7.23 2.20 -3.93
C THR A 15 -8.66 1.83 -4.32
N ALA A 16 -9.33 2.67 -5.12
CA ALA A 16 -10.69 2.42 -5.59
C ALA A 16 -10.77 1.13 -6.42
N THR A 17 -9.77 0.88 -7.28
CA THR A 17 -9.71 -0.34 -8.10
C THR A 17 -9.48 -1.58 -7.25
N LEU A 18 -8.56 -1.52 -6.27
CA LEU A 18 -8.33 -2.62 -5.32
C LEU A 18 -9.57 -2.95 -4.51
N ASN A 19 -10.30 -1.93 -4.06
CA ASN A 19 -11.58 -2.08 -3.35
C ASN A 19 -12.63 -2.74 -4.25
N ARG A 20 -12.82 -2.22 -5.47
CA ARG A 20 -13.77 -2.75 -6.45
C ARG A 20 -13.49 -4.21 -6.81
N LEU A 21 -12.23 -4.59 -6.90
CA LEU A 21 -11.83 -5.97 -7.21
C LEU A 21 -11.79 -6.89 -5.97
N GLY A 22 -12.04 -6.37 -4.76
CA GLY A 22 -11.89 -7.13 -3.52
C GLY A 22 -10.46 -7.58 -3.22
N ARG A 23 -9.46 -6.93 -3.83
CA ARG A 23 -8.05 -7.36 -3.81
C ARG A 23 -7.21 -6.72 -2.72
N LYS A 24 -7.78 -5.86 -1.87
CA LYS A 24 -7.05 -5.24 -0.74
C LYS A 24 -6.29 -6.26 0.10
N ARG A 25 -6.92 -7.39 0.46
CA ARG A 25 -6.29 -8.45 1.26
C ARG A 25 -5.17 -9.17 0.52
N GLN A 26 -5.32 -9.35 -0.80
CA GLN A 26 -4.27 -9.95 -1.64
C GLN A 26 -3.09 -8.99 -1.78
N ALA A 27 -3.35 -7.71 -2.03
CA ALA A 27 -2.33 -6.67 -2.07
C ALA A 27 -1.60 -6.57 -0.73
N LEU A 28 -2.30 -6.64 0.40
CA LEU A 28 -1.68 -6.73 1.72
C LEU A 28 -0.73 -7.93 1.83
N ALA A 29 -1.17 -9.13 1.44
CA ALA A 29 -0.36 -10.34 1.55
C ALA A 29 0.92 -10.25 0.69
N GLU A 30 0.80 -9.76 -0.54
CA GLU A 30 1.95 -9.61 -1.44
C GLU A 30 2.89 -8.49 -1.01
N LEU A 31 2.36 -7.33 -0.59
CA LEU A 31 3.17 -6.24 -0.04
C LEU A 31 3.93 -6.70 1.21
N ARG A 32 3.27 -7.43 2.12
CA ARG A 32 3.92 -7.98 3.32
C ARG A 32 5.10 -8.90 3.01
N ARG A 33 5.05 -9.65 1.90
CA ARG A 33 6.16 -10.52 1.48
C ARG A 33 7.36 -9.72 0.97
N GLY A 34 7.13 -8.53 0.43
CA GLY A 34 8.19 -7.64 -0.05
C GLY A 34 8.78 -6.74 1.03
N LEU A 35 8.26 -6.74 2.25
CA LEU A 35 8.79 -5.90 3.33
C LEU A 35 10.10 -6.44 3.88
N ALA A 36 10.96 -5.51 4.29
CA ALA A 36 12.19 -5.84 5.00
C ALA A 36 11.91 -6.55 6.35
N PRO A 37 12.81 -7.43 6.81
CA PRO A 37 12.71 -8.02 8.15
C PRO A 37 12.58 -6.94 9.24
N GLY A 38 11.62 -7.14 10.16
CA GLY A 38 11.32 -6.18 11.21
C GLY A 38 10.31 -5.10 10.83
N CYS A 39 9.89 -5.02 9.56
CA CYS A 39 8.73 -4.24 9.13
C CYS A 39 7.46 -5.11 9.15
N SER A 40 6.31 -4.49 9.40
CA SER A 40 5.02 -5.15 9.28
C SER A 40 3.98 -4.23 8.68
N LEU A 41 3.05 -4.81 7.93
CA LEU A 41 1.94 -4.09 7.31
C LEU A 41 0.64 -4.79 7.70
N THR A 42 -0.33 -4.01 8.14
CA THR A 42 -1.66 -4.48 8.52
C THR A 42 -2.73 -3.61 7.87
N LEU A 43 -3.92 -4.20 7.65
CA LEU A 43 -5.12 -3.46 7.25
C LEU A 43 -6.02 -3.29 8.47
N MET A 44 -6.38 -2.06 8.79
CA MET A 44 -7.37 -1.72 9.82
C MET A 44 -8.52 -0.96 9.16
N GLY A 45 -9.66 -1.64 8.99
CA GLY A 45 -10.76 -1.12 8.20
C GLY A 45 -10.31 -0.84 6.76
N ASP A 46 -10.39 0.43 6.36
CA ASP A 46 -9.92 0.88 5.04
C ASP A 46 -8.48 1.39 5.00
N GLY A 47 -7.84 1.57 6.17
CA GLY A 47 -6.48 2.09 6.28
C GLY A 47 -5.40 1.02 6.30
N TRP A 48 -4.22 1.39 5.82
CA TRP A 48 -2.99 0.62 5.86
C TRP A 48 -2.12 1.12 6.99
N THR A 49 -1.66 0.23 7.86
CA THR A 49 -0.75 0.56 8.96
C THR A 49 0.60 -0.09 8.70
N LEU A 50 1.61 0.73 8.42
CA LEU A 50 2.99 0.29 8.25
C LEU A 50 3.74 0.52 9.56
N ARG A 51 4.24 -0.55 10.16
CA ARG A 51 5.19 -0.48 11.25
C ARG A 51 6.58 -0.73 10.67
N ARG A 52 7.46 0.25 10.81
CA ARG A 52 8.85 0.21 10.36
C ARG A 52 9.72 -0.48 11.39
N ARG A 53 10.91 -0.93 10.97
CA ARG A 53 11.91 -1.54 11.86
C ARG A 53 12.32 -0.64 13.02
N THR A 54 12.26 0.69 12.84
CA THR A 54 12.55 1.69 13.88
C THR A 54 11.51 1.71 15.01
N GLY A 55 10.40 1.00 14.86
CA GLY A 55 9.26 1.05 15.77
C GLY A 55 8.25 2.14 15.42
N ARG A 56 8.57 3.03 14.46
CA ARG A 56 7.63 4.02 13.93
C ARG A 56 6.45 3.34 13.25
N GLN A 57 5.25 3.84 13.51
CA GLN A 57 4.02 3.36 12.90
C GLN A 57 3.36 4.50 12.13
N ASP A 58 3.20 4.31 10.83
CA ASP A 58 2.55 5.26 9.93
C ASP A 58 1.22 4.65 9.44
N VAL A 59 0.17 5.47 9.38
CA VAL A 59 -1.17 5.06 8.93
C VAL A 59 -1.52 5.79 7.64
N PHE A 60 -1.88 5.04 6.61
CA PHE A 60 -2.21 5.54 5.29
C PHE A 60 -3.65 5.18 4.95
N ALA A 61 -4.48 6.19 4.63
CA ALA A 61 -5.83 5.95 4.14
C ALA A 61 -5.83 5.46 2.68
N ASP A 62 -4.74 5.70 1.96
CA ASP A 62 -4.60 5.40 0.54
C ASP A 62 -3.40 4.50 0.26
N VAL A 63 -3.55 3.57 -0.69
CA VAL A 63 -2.46 2.68 -1.09
C VAL A 63 -1.32 3.45 -1.76
N GLU A 64 -1.59 4.50 -2.54
CA GLU A 64 -0.54 5.26 -3.22
C GLU A 64 0.38 5.96 -2.21
N GLN A 65 -0.19 6.50 -1.13
CA GLN A 65 0.61 7.10 -0.04
C GLN A 65 1.51 6.07 0.64
N LEU A 66 0.99 4.85 0.85
CA LEU A 66 1.79 3.73 1.34
C LEU A 66 2.93 3.39 0.37
N LEU A 67 2.65 3.35 -0.93
CA LEU A 67 3.65 3.03 -1.95
C LEU A 67 4.74 4.10 -2.03
N ASP A 68 4.37 5.38 -2.04
CA ASP A 68 5.32 6.49 -2.04
C ASP A 68 6.21 6.45 -0.78
N SER A 69 5.64 6.07 0.36
CA SER A 69 6.37 5.87 1.63
C SER A 69 7.32 4.67 1.61
N LEU A 70 7.02 3.62 0.83
CA LEU A 70 7.90 2.45 0.67
C LEU A 70 8.99 2.68 -0.37
N ASP A 71 8.69 3.47 -1.41
CA ASP A 71 9.63 3.86 -2.47
C ASP A 71 10.64 4.92 -2.00
N SER A 72 10.31 5.70 -0.96
CA SER A 72 11.16 6.76 -0.40
C SER A 72 11.80 6.34 0.92
N PRO A 73 12.98 5.71 0.93
CA PRO A 73 13.71 5.48 2.16
C PRO A 73 14.14 6.83 2.76
N GLU A 74 13.71 7.14 3.98
CA GLU A 74 14.24 8.29 4.73
C GLU A 74 15.77 8.13 4.82
N ALA A 75 16.52 9.19 4.48
CA ALA A 75 17.98 9.15 4.41
C ALA A 75 18.59 8.59 5.72
N GLY A 76 19.31 7.46 5.61
CA GLY A 76 19.89 6.74 6.76
C GLY A 76 19.09 5.52 7.24
N THR A 77 17.94 5.22 6.63
CA THR A 77 17.13 4.04 6.96
C THR A 77 17.39 2.94 5.93
N SER A 78 17.70 1.73 6.39
CA SER A 78 17.65 0.53 5.54
C SER A 78 16.28 0.50 4.86
N ALA A 79 16.23 0.35 3.53
CA ALA A 79 14.97 0.40 2.79
C ALA A 79 13.93 -0.53 3.42
N ASP A 80 12.73 -0.02 3.71
CA ASP A 80 11.63 -0.78 4.30
C ASP A 80 11.08 -1.87 3.34
N TRP A 81 11.60 -1.89 2.11
CA TRP A 81 11.26 -2.80 1.03
C TRP A 81 12.46 -3.63 0.58
N THR A 82 12.26 -4.95 0.46
CA THR A 82 13.22 -5.93 -0.03
C THR A 82 12.66 -6.79 -1.18
N GLY A 83 11.47 -6.44 -1.71
CA GLY A 83 10.87 -7.14 -2.82
C GLY A 83 11.69 -7.04 -4.11
N ALA A 84 11.64 -8.08 -4.94
CA ALA A 84 12.38 -8.15 -6.21
C ALA A 84 11.90 -7.11 -7.25
N GLU A 85 10.67 -6.63 -7.12
CA GLU A 85 10.09 -5.55 -7.92
C GLU A 85 9.65 -4.41 -6.98
N THR A 86 9.44 -3.20 -7.51
CA THR A 86 8.98 -2.08 -6.69
C THR A 86 7.57 -2.35 -6.14
N PRO A 87 7.21 -1.79 -4.96
CA PRO A 87 5.85 -1.88 -4.41
C PRO A 87 4.78 -1.52 -5.44
N ARG A 88 5.02 -0.47 -6.23
CA ARG A 88 4.10 0.02 -7.26
C ARG A 88 3.94 -0.95 -8.43
N ALA A 89 5.03 -1.58 -8.88
CA ALA A 89 4.98 -2.60 -9.92
C ALA A 89 4.17 -3.83 -9.47
N LEU A 90 4.35 -4.25 -8.22
CA LEU A 90 3.60 -5.35 -7.62
C LEU A 90 2.11 -5.06 -7.55
N VAL A 91 1.72 -3.88 -7.05
CA VAL A 91 0.29 -3.48 -7.03
C VAL A 91 -0.28 -3.40 -8.43
N ARG A 92 0.45 -2.80 -9.38
CA ARG A 92 0.03 -2.75 -10.79
C ARG A 92 -0.20 -4.14 -11.37
N ARG A 93 0.68 -5.10 -11.09
CA ARG A 93 0.51 -6.51 -11.49
C ARG A 93 -0.74 -7.14 -10.89
N LEU A 94 -1.05 -6.83 -9.63
CA LEU A 94 -2.29 -7.27 -8.98
C LEU A 94 -3.53 -6.65 -9.60
N LEU A 95 -3.45 -5.44 -10.13
CA LEU A 95 -4.56 -4.83 -10.87
C LEU A 95 -4.74 -5.45 -12.26
N THR A 96 -3.65 -5.85 -12.93
CA THR A 96 -3.70 -6.42 -14.29
C THR A 96 -3.96 -7.92 -14.34
N ARG A 97 -3.69 -8.67 -13.26
CA ARG A 97 -4.04 -10.11 -13.13
C ARG A 97 -5.56 -10.31 -12.98
N ALA A 98 -6.37 -9.73 -13.84
CA ALA A 98 -7.79 -10.05 -13.95
C ALA A 98 -7.93 -11.22 -14.92
N ARG A 99 -7.70 -12.45 -14.44
CA ARG A 99 -8.19 -13.69 -15.03
C ARG A 99 -8.08 -14.83 -14.03
#